data_AF-A0A365KKA3-F1
#
_entry.id   AF-A0A365KKA3-F1
#
_cell.length_a   1.000
_cell.length_b   1.000
_cell.length_c   1.000
_cell.angle_alpha   90.00
_cell.angle_beta   90.00
_cell.angle_gamma   90.00
#
_symmetry.space_group_name_H-M   'P 1'
#
loop_
_entity.id
_entity.type
_entity.pdbx_description
1 polymer ?
#
loop_
_entity_poly.entity_id
_entity_poly.type
_entity_poly.pdbx_seq_one_letter_code
_entity_poly.pdbx_strand_id
1 'polypeptide(L)'
;MSESSKKGPLIKKKTKSSTLERPRPVVISSQNDFKFTNEKQNFSQPANNPVVNEEKTEPRAILPEKKSTIPVPETKTKAPRKVKSVVGKNNNVKSIKVPHDLHIQIGVLGKFMDENKTYAIISELVEYYTKNELTDRQQKQFDYMTEFFNEQDE
;
A
#
# COMPACT_ATOMS: atom_id res chain seq x y z
N MET A 1 61.82 27.03 -7.39
CA MET A 1 60.93 26.43 -6.37
C MET A 1 59.78 25.75 -7.09
N SER A 2 59.83 24.43 -7.27
CA SER A 2 58.68 23.65 -7.75
C SER A 2 58.57 22.38 -6.90
N GLU A 3 57.61 22.38 -5.98
CA GLU A 3 57.26 21.20 -5.19
C GLU A 3 56.49 20.22 -6.08
N SER A 4 57.01 18.99 -6.20
CA SER A 4 56.26 17.88 -6.78
C SER A 4 55.70 17.03 -5.65
N SER A 5 54.39 17.12 -5.41
CA SER A 5 53.69 16.26 -4.45
C SER A 5 53.67 14.82 -4.97
N LYS A 6 54.54 13.96 -4.42
CA LYS A 6 54.53 12.52 -4.69
C LYS A 6 53.27 11.88 -4.08
N LYS A 7 52.20 11.76 -4.88
CA LYS A 7 51.04 10.93 -4.52
C LYS A 7 51.45 9.45 -4.58
N GLY A 8 51.17 8.70 -3.52
CA GLY A 8 51.48 7.27 -3.41
C GLY A 8 50.71 6.41 -4.44
N PRO A 9 51.09 5.14 -4.61
CA PRO A 9 50.52 4.29 -5.65
C PRO A 9 49.05 3.92 -5.36
N LEU A 10 48.22 3.97 -6.40
CA LEU A 10 46.79 3.66 -6.34
C LEU A 10 46.57 2.14 -6.30
N ILE A 11 45.93 1.62 -5.25
CA ILE A 11 45.62 0.19 -5.11
C ILE A 11 44.55 -0.20 -6.14
N LYS A 12 44.93 -0.98 -7.16
CA LYS A 12 44.00 -1.55 -8.14
C LYS A 12 43.33 -2.79 -7.53
N LYS A 13 41.99 -2.78 -7.40
CA LYS A 13 41.23 -3.94 -6.94
C LYS A 13 41.27 -5.04 -8.00
N LYS A 14 41.64 -6.27 -7.59
CA LYS A 14 41.60 -7.45 -8.47
C LYS A 14 40.15 -7.76 -8.82
N THR A 15 39.83 -7.78 -10.12
CA THR A 15 38.56 -8.28 -10.63
C THR A 15 38.51 -9.78 -10.38
N LYS A 16 37.69 -10.22 -9.42
CA LYS A 16 37.40 -11.63 -9.21
C LYS A 16 36.75 -12.15 -10.51
N SER A 17 37.42 -13.04 -11.23
CA SER A 17 36.80 -13.79 -12.32
C SER A 17 35.69 -14.64 -11.69
N SER A 18 34.44 -14.24 -11.90
CA SER A 18 33.26 -14.98 -11.47
C SER A 18 33.28 -16.34 -12.17
N THR A 19 33.69 -17.39 -11.46
CA THR A 19 33.69 -18.79 -11.95
C THR A 19 32.29 -19.38 -12.07
N LEU A 20 31.25 -18.65 -11.64
CA LEU A 20 29.85 -19.02 -11.82
C LEU A 20 29.23 -18.11 -12.89
N GLU A 21 28.75 -18.72 -13.96
CA GLU A 21 27.98 -18.05 -15.02
C GLU A 21 26.67 -17.56 -14.41
N ARG A 22 26.41 -16.26 -14.54
CA ARG A 22 25.15 -15.68 -14.06
C ARG A 22 24.01 -16.17 -14.94
N PRO A 23 22.85 -16.53 -14.37
CA PRO A 23 21.71 -16.97 -15.16
C PRO A 23 21.28 -15.85 -16.12
N ARG A 24 20.99 -16.24 -17.37
CA ARG A 24 20.51 -15.30 -18.39
C ARG A 24 19.05 -14.93 -18.12
N PRO A 25 18.64 -13.68 -18.38
CA PRO A 25 17.26 -13.28 -18.24
C PRO A 25 16.38 -14.08 -19.20
N VAL A 26 15.27 -14.61 -18.68
CA VAL A 26 14.27 -15.32 -19.47
C VAL A 26 13.51 -14.30 -20.33
N VAL A 27 13.63 -14.43 -21.65
CA VAL A 27 12.83 -13.64 -22.60
C VAL A 27 11.43 -14.23 -22.61
N ILE A 28 10.48 -13.54 -21.99
CA ILE A 28 9.06 -13.90 -22.05
C ILE A 28 8.58 -13.55 -23.46
N SER A 29 8.45 -14.55 -24.33
CA SER A 29 7.81 -14.35 -25.63
C SER A 29 6.33 -14.01 -25.39
N SER A 30 5.81 -13.01 -26.09
CA SER A 30 4.45 -12.49 -25.95
C SER A 30 3.34 -13.43 -26.44
N GLN A 31 3.63 -14.73 -26.59
CA GLN A 31 2.60 -15.74 -26.74
C GLN A 31 1.96 -15.96 -25.38
N ASN A 32 0.88 -15.20 -25.17
CA ASN A 32 0.11 -15.15 -23.95
C ASN A 32 -0.58 -16.51 -23.71
N ASP A 33 0.02 -17.40 -22.92
CA ASP A 33 -0.63 -18.63 -22.44
C ASP A 33 -1.73 -18.38 -21.39
N PHE A 34 -2.06 -17.11 -21.11
CA PHE A 34 -3.09 -16.69 -20.15
C PHE A 34 -4.18 -15.81 -20.79
N LYS A 35 -4.66 -16.16 -21.98
CA LYS A 35 -5.86 -15.52 -22.56
C LYS A 35 -7.07 -16.45 -22.42
N PHE A 36 -8.01 -16.05 -21.57
CA PHE A 36 -9.37 -16.58 -21.58
C PHE A 36 -10.11 -15.98 -22.78
N THR A 37 -10.53 -16.81 -23.72
CA THR A 37 -11.47 -16.42 -24.77
C THR A 37 -12.85 -16.25 -24.15
N ASN A 38 -13.25 -15.00 -23.91
CA ASN A 38 -14.64 -14.66 -23.58
C ASN A 38 -15.49 -14.70 -24.86
N GLU A 39 -15.68 -15.88 -25.44
CA GLU A 39 -16.74 -16.08 -26.42
C GLU A 39 -18.04 -16.33 -25.66
N LYS A 40 -18.76 -15.24 -25.39
CA LYS A 40 -20.16 -15.31 -25.01
C LYS A 40 -20.91 -15.96 -26.16
N GLN A 41 -21.25 -17.24 -26.02
CA GLN A 41 -22.24 -17.91 -26.86
C GLN A 41 -23.59 -17.20 -26.69
N ASN A 42 -23.87 -16.25 -27.59
CA ASN A 42 -25.19 -15.66 -27.70
C ASN A 42 -26.10 -16.69 -28.40
N PHE A 43 -27.01 -17.27 -27.65
CA PHE A 43 -28.17 -17.98 -28.19
C PHE A 43 -28.99 -17.03 -29.09
N SER A 44 -29.45 -17.60 -30.19
CA SER A 44 -30.29 -17.04 -31.25
C SER A 44 -31.40 -16.08 -30.79
N GLN A 45 -31.48 -14.90 -31.41
CA GLN A 45 -32.74 -14.18 -31.62
C GLN A 45 -33.51 -14.79 -32.81
N PRO A 46 -34.83 -14.55 -32.90
CA PRO A 46 -35.23 -13.57 -33.91
C PRO A 46 -36.36 -12.61 -33.51
N ALA A 47 -36.28 -11.44 -34.15
CA ALA A 47 -37.34 -10.52 -34.60
C ALA A 47 -38.24 -9.80 -33.58
N ASN A 48 -37.94 -8.51 -33.35
CA ASN A 48 -38.67 -7.40 -34.01
C ASN A 48 -37.98 -6.05 -33.75
N ASN A 49 -37.62 -5.37 -34.85
CA ASN A 49 -37.10 -4.00 -34.97
C ASN A 49 -38.22 -2.95 -34.77
N PRO A 50 -37.98 -1.61 -34.81
CA PRO A 50 -36.73 -0.83 -34.99
C PRO A 50 -36.47 0.21 -33.87
N VAL A 51 -35.22 0.55 -33.52
CA VAL A 51 -34.32 1.56 -34.14
C VAL A 51 -34.95 2.96 -34.31
N VAL A 52 -34.50 3.91 -33.49
CA VAL A 52 -34.28 5.31 -33.90
C VAL A 52 -32.93 5.79 -33.35
N ASN A 53 -32.10 6.23 -34.29
CA ASN A 53 -30.71 6.71 -34.17
C ASN A 53 -30.62 8.06 -33.42
N GLU A 54 -29.60 8.21 -32.58
CA GLU A 54 -28.39 9.04 -32.75
C GLU A 54 -28.56 10.57 -32.90
N GLU A 55 -27.67 11.23 -32.14
CA GLU A 55 -26.92 12.45 -32.47
C GLU A 55 -27.49 13.86 -32.21
N LYS A 56 -26.79 14.52 -31.26
CA LYS A 56 -26.05 15.79 -31.39
C LYS A 56 -26.70 17.13 -30.95
N THR A 57 -25.81 17.88 -30.30
CA THR A 57 -25.63 19.35 -30.27
C THR A 57 -26.49 20.21 -29.34
N GLU A 58 -25.85 20.61 -28.23
CA GLU A 58 -25.92 21.91 -27.53
C GLU A 58 -25.93 23.12 -28.50
N PRO A 59 -26.44 24.34 -28.13
CA PRO A 59 -25.83 25.13 -27.03
C PRO A 59 -26.66 26.18 -26.27
N ARG A 60 -26.06 26.61 -25.14
CA ARG A 60 -26.05 27.95 -24.50
C ARG A 60 -27.35 28.54 -23.91
N ALA A 61 -27.35 28.66 -22.59
CA ALA A 61 -27.93 29.81 -21.88
C ALA A 61 -26.96 30.30 -20.79
N ILE A 62 -26.85 31.61 -20.66
CA ILE A 62 -25.78 32.39 -20.02
C ILE A 62 -26.33 33.07 -18.75
N LEU A 63 -25.63 32.87 -17.62
CA LEU A 63 -25.49 33.74 -16.42
C LEU A 63 -26.73 34.00 -15.51
N PRO A 64 -26.58 34.37 -14.21
CA PRO A 64 -25.46 35.13 -13.64
C PRO A 64 -24.81 34.64 -12.33
N GLU A 65 -23.58 35.12 -12.20
CA GLU A 65 -22.66 35.13 -11.08
C GLU A 65 -23.30 35.50 -9.73
N LYS A 66 -23.05 34.68 -8.71
CA LYS A 66 -22.99 35.15 -7.32
C LYS A 66 -21.58 34.92 -6.79
N LYS A 67 -20.83 36.00 -6.71
CA LYS A 67 -19.54 36.12 -6.04
C LYS A 67 -19.74 35.81 -4.55
N SER A 68 -19.29 34.65 -4.10
CA SER A 68 -19.05 34.40 -2.67
C SER A 68 -17.55 34.22 -2.49
N THR A 69 -16.92 35.31 -2.07
CA THR A 69 -15.53 35.38 -1.68
C THR A 69 -15.39 34.69 -0.32
N ILE A 70 -15.17 33.37 -0.33
CA ILE A 70 -14.75 32.64 0.87
C ILE A 70 -13.21 32.73 0.91
N PRO A 71 -12.60 33.30 1.96
CA PRO A 71 -11.15 33.37 2.06
C PRO A 71 -10.57 31.96 2.18
N VAL A 72 -9.71 31.58 1.26
CA VAL A 72 -8.87 30.38 1.35
C VAL A 72 -7.99 30.55 2.59
N PRO A 73 -8.10 29.69 3.62
CA PRO A 73 -7.17 29.75 4.74
C PRO A 73 -5.79 29.32 4.24
N GLU A 74 -4.83 30.23 4.34
CA GLU A 74 -3.43 30.01 4.03
C GLU A 74 -2.94 28.71 4.69
N THR A 75 -2.58 27.73 3.88
CA THR A 75 -1.92 26.52 4.34
C THR A 75 -0.54 26.91 4.87
N LYS A 76 -0.44 27.16 6.17
CA LYS A 76 0.84 27.24 6.86
C LYS A 76 1.53 25.90 6.72
N THR A 77 2.47 25.80 5.79
CA THR A 77 3.42 24.71 5.66
C THR A 77 4.22 24.63 6.95
N LYS A 78 3.77 23.77 7.88
CA LYS A 78 4.50 23.50 9.12
C LYS A 78 5.85 22.91 8.72
N ALA A 79 6.93 23.60 9.10
CA ALA A 79 8.29 23.10 8.93
C ALA A 79 8.43 21.69 9.55
N PRO A 80 9.21 20.78 8.93
CA PRO A 80 9.40 19.44 9.47
C PRO A 80 10.07 19.55 10.85
N ARG A 81 9.32 19.21 11.90
CA ARG A 81 9.88 19.08 13.25
C ARG A 81 10.89 17.93 13.21
N LYS A 82 12.18 18.25 13.35
CA LYS A 82 13.23 17.25 13.58
C LYS A 82 12.89 16.50 14.86
N VAL A 83 12.52 15.23 14.72
CA VAL A 83 12.25 14.34 15.86
C VAL A 83 13.57 14.14 16.58
N LYS A 84 13.66 14.62 17.82
CA LYS A 84 14.82 14.33 18.68
C LYS A 84 14.86 12.81 18.89
N SER A 85 15.96 12.20 18.45
CA SER A 85 16.30 10.82 18.74
C SER A 85 16.42 10.68 20.25
N VAL A 86 15.42 10.03 20.86
CA VAL A 86 15.47 9.63 22.26
C VAL A 86 15.95 8.19 22.24
N VAL A 87 17.19 7.98 22.68
CA VAL A 87 17.77 6.66 22.91
C VAL A 87 16.95 5.95 23.99
N GLY A 88 16.51 4.72 23.74
CA GLY A 88 15.67 3.91 24.66
C GLY A 88 14.23 3.61 24.19
N LYS A 89 13.89 3.85 22.92
CA LYS A 89 12.55 3.55 22.35
C LYS A 89 12.47 2.12 21.80
N ASN A 90 12.34 1.13 22.68
CA ASN A 90 12.07 -0.25 22.26
C ASN A 90 10.57 -0.47 21.95
N ASN A 91 9.71 0.47 22.32
CA ASN A 91 8.28 0.45 21.98
C ASN A 91 8.06 1.11 20.61
N ASN A 92 8.49 0.43 19.54
CA ASN A 92 8.19 0.88 18.19
C ASN A 92 6.77 0.47 17.81
N VAL A 93 5.84 1.43 17.83
CA VAL A 93 4.46 1.21 17.38
C VAL A 93 4.40 1.42 15.87
N LYS A 94 4.10 0.34 15.13
CA LYS A 94 3.84 0.42 13.69
C LYS A 94 2.44 0.99 13.44
N SER A 95 2.29 1.78 12.38
CA SER A 95 1.00 2.36 11.98
C SER A 95 0.47 1.67 10.72
N ILE A 96 -0.85 1.46 10.67
CA ILE A 96 -1.54 0.82 9.55
C ILE A 96 -2.60 1.80 9.06
N LYS A 97 -2.74 1.91 7.73
CA LYS A 97 -3.81 2.70 7.11
C LYS A 97 -5.06 1.83 6.99
N VAL A 98 -6.21 2.36 7.41
CA VAL A 98 -7.49 1.67 7.44
C VAL A 98 -8.55 2.58 6.81
N PRO A 99 -9.56 2.05 6.10
CA PRO A 99 -10.70 2.84 5.65
C PRO A 99 -11.36 3.66 6.76
N HIS A 100 -11.96 4.79 6.38
CA HIS A 100 -12.51 5.75 7.35
C HIS A 100 -13.58 5.13 8.25
N ASP A 101 -14.46 4.31 7.69
CA ASP A 101 -15.55 3.66 8.42
C ASP A 101 -15.03 2.75 9.53
N LEU A 102 -13.97 1.96 9.24
CA LEU A 102 -13.32 1.11 10.24
C LEU A 102 -12.62 1.93 11.33
N HIS A 103 -11.98 3.05 10.95
CA HIS A 103 -11.37 3.95 11.93
C HIS A 103 -12.42 4.53 12.90
N ILE A 104 -13.62 4.87 12.40
CA ILE A 104 -14.73 5.32 13.25
C ILE A 104 -15.19 4.19 14.16
N GLN A 105 -15.41 2.99 13.64
CA GLN A 105 -15.87 1.84 14.42
C GLN A 105 -14.89 1.50 15.57
N ILE A 106 -13.58 1.50 15.30
CA ILE A 106 -12.56 1.30 16.33
C ILE A 106 -12.59 2.43 17.37
N GLY A 107 -12.79 3.67 16.94
CA GLY A 107 -12.93 4.80 17.85
C GLY A 107 -14.20 4.75 18.71
N VAL A 108 -15.29 4.19 18.19
CA VAL A 108 -16.52 3.93 18.96
C VAL A 108 -16.29 2.80 19.96
N LEU A 109 -15.65 1.71 19.53
CA LEU A 109 -15.33 0.56 20.39
C LEU A 109 -14.44 0.97 21.58
N GLY A 110 -13.43 1.82 21.35
CA GLY A 110 -12.56 2.31 22.43
C GLY A 110 -13.31 3.06 23.54
N LYS A 111 -14.44 3.70 23.23
CA LYS A 111 -15.31 4.34 24.24
C LYS A 111 -16.08 3.34 25.10
N PHE A 112 -16.32 2.13 24.60
CA PHE A 112 -17.03 1.09 25.35
C PHE A 112 -16.10 0.24 26.20
N MET A 113 -14.83 0.11 25.79
CA MET A 113 -13.83 -0.69 26.49
C MET A 113 -12.97 0.12 27.48
N ASP A 114 -13.25 1.43 27.61
CA ASP A 114 -12.44 2.40 28.37
C ASP A 114 -10.95 2.46 27.95
N GLU A 115 -10.63 1.96 26.75
CA GLU A 115 -9.28 1.95 26.19
C GLU A 115 -9.06 3.11 25.22
N ASN A 116 -8.10 3.98 25.55
CA ASN A 116 -7.73 5.09 24.66
C ASN A 116 -6.67 4.73 23.61
N LYS A 117 -6.07 3.54 23.72
CA LYS A 117 -4.94 3.11 22.88
C LYS A 117 -5.43 2.18 21.79
N THR A 118 -5.50 2.68 20.56
CA THR A 118 -5.97 1.90 19.38
C THR A 118 -5.26 0.55 19.22
N TYR A 119 -3.97 0.47 19.52
CA TYR A 119 -3.21 -0.79 19.41
C TYR A 119 -3.61 -1.83 20.47
N ALA A 120 -4.08 -1.40 21.64
CA ALA A 120 -4.56 -2.29 22.70
C ALA A 120 -5.90 -2.92 22.29
N ILE A 121 -6.83 -2.08 21.82
CA ILE A 121 -8.12 -2.52 21.26
C ILE A 121 -7.92 -3.53 20.13
N ILE A 122 -7.00 -3.24 19.19
CA ILE A 122 -6.70 -4.17 18.09
C ILE A 122 -6.10 -5.48 18.61
N SER A 123 -5.21 -5.41 19.61
CA SER A 123 -4.62 -6.61 20.23
C SER A 123 -5.71 -7.50 20.84
N GLU A 124 -6.63 -6.90 21.59
CA GLU A 124 -7.72 -7.65 22.23
C GLU A 124 -8.68 -8.25 21.19
N LEU A 125 -9.01 -7.51 20.13
CA LEU A 125 -9.80 -8.04 19.02
C LEU A 125 -9.13 -9.23 18.33
N VAL A 126 -7.81 -9.16 18.11
CA VAL A 126 -7.05 -10.27 17.53
C VAL A 126 -7.07 -11.46 18.46
N GLU A 127 -6.79 -11.27 19.76
CA GLU A 127 -6.84 -12.35 20.75
C GLU A 127 -8.22 -12.98 20.90
N TYR A 128 -9.28 -12.19 20.86
CA TYR A 128 -10.64 -12.69 20.91
C TYR A 128 -10.95 -13.55 19.69
N TYR A 129 -10.58 -13.08 18.49
CA TYR A 129 -10.83 -13.79 17.24
C TYR A 129 -10.04 -15.10 17.18
N THR A 130 -8.77 -15.10 17.59
CA THR A 130 -7.94 -16.31 17.57
C THR A 130 -8.41 -17.38 18.54
N LYS A 131 -8.94 -16.97 19.70
CA LYS A 131 -9.44 -17.90 20.73
C LYS A 131 -10.83 -18.47 20.43
N ASN A 132 -11.71 -17.69 19.79
CA ASN A 132 -13.14 -18.05 19.70
C ASN A 132 -13.62 -18.40 18.28
N GLU A 133 -13.04 -17.81 17.25
CA GLU A 133 -13.56 -17.91 15.87
C GLU A 133 -12.70 -18.81 14.97
N LEU A 134 -11.43 -19.03 15.32
CA LEU A 134 -10.54 -19.88 14.52
C LEU A 134 -10.74 -21.37 14.83
N THR A 135 -10.65 -22.19 13.79
CA THR A 135 -10.51 -23.64 13.94
C THR A 135 -9.11 -24.02 14.44
N ASP A 136 -8.97 -25.17 15.10
CA ASP A 136 -7.67 -25.69 15.58
C ASP A 136 -6.56 -25.66 14.52
N ARG A 137 -6.93 -25.94 13.26
CA ARG A 137 -5.98 -25.90 12.14
C ARG A 137 -5.52 -24.46 11.85
N GLN A 138 -6.46 -23.51 11.80
CA GLN A 138 -6.14 -22.10 11.54
C GLN A 138 -5.36 -21.47 12.68
N GLN A 139 -5.67 -21.84 13.93
CA GLN A 139 -4.93 -21.39 15.10
C GLN A 139 -3.46 -21.82 15.03
N LYS A 140 -3.19 -23.11 14.73
CA LYS A 140 -1.82 -23.60 14.52
C LYS A 140 -1.10 -22.87 13.38
N GLN A 141 -1.80 -22.51 12.32
CA GLN A 141 -1.21 -21.74 11.22
C GLN A 141 -0.88 -20.31 11.66
N PHE A 142 -1.76 -19.67 12.43
CA PHE A 142 -1.52 -18.34 12.99
C PHE A 142 -0.30 -18.34 13.93
N ASP A 143 -0.19 -19.32 14.81
CA ASP A 143 0.93 -19.46 15.74
C ASP A 143 2.24 -19.65 14.98
N TYR A 144 2.27 -20.57 14.00
CA TYR A 144 3.45 -20.79 13.16
C TYR A 144 3.89 -19.51 12.41
N MET A 145 2.94 -18.73 11.87
CA MET A 145 3.26 -17.48 11.20
C MET A 145 3.76 -16.40 12.17
N THR A 146 3.22 -16.33 13.37
CA THR A 146 3.64 -15.33 14.37
C THR A 146 5.00 -15.64 14.97
N GLU A 147 5.30 -16.91 15.26
CA GLU A 147 6.62 -17.38 15.68
C GLU A 147 7.71 -17.00 14.67
N PHE A 148 7.46 -17.23 13.37
CA PHE A 148 8.40 -16.87 12.31
C PHE A 148 8.76 -15.38 12.29
N PHE A 149 7.81 -14.48 12.58
CA PHE A 149 8.09 -13.04 12.63
C PHE A 149 8.86 -12.65 13.89
N ASN A 150 8.65 -13.34 15.01
CA ASN A 150 9.32 -13.03 16.27
C ASN A 150 10.79 -13.49 16.28
N GLU A 151 11.12 -14.59 15.60
CA GLU A 151 12.51 -15.09 15.47
C GLU A 151 13.44 -14.16 14.67
N GLN A 152 12.90 -13.30 13.79
CA GLN A 152 13.70 -12.40 12.95
C GLN A 152 14.13 -11.11 13.64
N ASP A 153 13.53 -10.80 14.80
CA ASP A 153 13.80 -9.57 15.56
C ASP A 153 14.78 -9.81 16.75
N GLU A 154 15.30 -11.03 16.94
CA GLU A 154 16.42 -11.38 17.86
C GLU A 154 17.80 -11.39 17.16
#